data_AF-A0A2I2L0J2-F1
#
_entry.id   AF-A0A2I2L0J2-F1
#
_cell.length_a   1.000
_cell.length_b   1.000
_cell.length_c   1.000
_cell.angle_alpha   90.00
_cell.angle_beta   90.00
_cell.angle_gamma   90.00
#
_symmetry.space_group_name_H-M   'P 1'
#
loop_
_entity.id
_entity.type
_entity.pdbx_description
1 polymer ?
#
loop_
_entity_poly.entity_id
_entity_poly.type
_entity_poly.pdbx_seq_one_letter_code
_entity_poly.pdbx_strand_id
1 'polypeptide(L)'
;MPSPTPPSGRARLRRVEETSAGGLILDHRSADASAALIGRRDRHGRLLWSLPKGHVEEGETAAQAAVREVTEETGLTGRILGRLGTIDFWFVAGGARIHKTVHHFLLLRRAGTLSDDDIEVDAVAWVPLAEVADRLAYVDERRLLDEVPIVLAATA
;
A
#
# COMPACT_ATOMS: atom_id res chain seq x y z
N MET A 1 -17.45 50.70 27.91
CA MET A 1 -17.38 49.23 28.05
C MET A 1 -17.32 48.66 26.63
N PRO A 2 -16.17 48.26 26.08
CA PRO A 2 -16.16 47.59 24.80
C PRO A 2 -16.69 46.15 24.97
N SER A 3 -17.60 45.76 24.09
CA SER A 3 -18.21 44.42 24.03
C SER A 3 -17.18 43.34 23.69
N PRO A 4 -17.35 42.09 24.17
CA PRO A 4 -16.42 41.00 23.87
C PRO A 4 -16.54 40.58 22.40
N THR A 5 -15.39 40.46 21.74
CA THR A 5 -15.24 39.88 20.39
C THR A 5 -15.65 38.39 20.42
N PRO A 6 -16.43 37.88 19.45
CA PRO A 6 -16.78 36.47 19.42
C PRO A 6 -15.53 35.59 19.15
N PRO A 7 -15.49 34.34 19.65
CA PRO A 7 -14.36 33.46 19.42
C PRO A 7 -14.22 33.18 17.92
N SER A 8 -13.01 33.38 17.40
CA SER A 8 -12.64 33.07 16.02
C SER A 8 -13.03 31.64 15.67
N GLY A 9 -13.89 31.49 14.66
CA GLY A 9 -14.31 30.18 14.16
C GLY A 9 -13.09 29.33 13.83
N ARG A 10 -13.05 28.10 14.35
CA ARG A 10 -12.00 27.11 14.02
C ARG A 10 -11.87 27.03 12.50
N ALA A 11 -10.73 27.45 11.97
CA ALA A 11 -10.46 27.35 10.54
C ALA A 11 -10.68 25.91 10.10
N ARG A 12 -11.62 25.69 9.16
CA ARG A 12 -11.89 24.37 8.61
C ARG A 12 -10.63 23.95 7.84
N LEU A 13 -9.97 22.87 8.30
CA LEU A 13 -8.81 22.32 7.59
C LEU A 13 -9.20 22.03 6.13
N ARG A 14 -8.35 22.46 5.19
CA ARG A 14 -8.52 22.18 3.76
C ARG A 14 -8.61 20.67 3.55
N ARG A 15 -9.57 20.21 2.75
CA ARG A 15 -9.67 18.79 2.36
C ARG A 15 -8.89 18.56 1.08
N VAL A 16 -8.15 17.46 1.03
CA VAL A 16 -7.34 17.06 -0.12
C VAL A 16 -7.60 15.57 -0.38
N GLU A 17 -7.78 15.21 -1.64
CA GLU A 17 -7.87 13.81 -2.07
C GLU A 17 -6.48 13.36 -2.55
N GLU A 18 -6.08 12.15 -2.17
CA GLU A 18 -4.81 11.54 -2.54
C GLU A 18 -5.05 10.11 -3.01
N THR A 19 -4.51 9.75 -4.17
CA THR A 19 -4.68 8.42 -4.74
C THR A 19 -3.33 7.72 -4.83
N SER A 20 -3.30 6.48 -4.34
CA SER A 20 -2.16 5.59 -4.39
C SER A 20 -2.53 4.25 -5.01
N ALA A 21 -1.52 3.52 -5.47
CA ALA A 21 -1.70 2.14 -5.87
C ALA A 21 -0.49 1.29 -5.49
N GLY A 22 -0.72 -0.02 -5.37
CA GLY A 22 0.26 -0.97 -4.91
C GLY A 22 -0.29 -2.39 -4.95
N GLY A 23 0.30 -3.31 -4.19
CA GLY A 23 -0.20 -4.66 -4.21
C GLY A 23 0.69 -5.71 -3.55
N LEU A 24 0.25 -6.96 -3.71
CA LEU A 24 0.96 -8.14 -3.24
C LEU A 24 1.62 -8.81 -4.44
N ILE A 25 2.94 -8.94 -4.45
CA ILE A 25 3.67 -9.67 -5.49
C ILE A 25 4.05 -11.07 -5.01
N LEU A 26 3.63 -12.08 -5.77
CA LEU A 26 3.95 -13.49 -5.53
C LEU A 26 5.17 -13.92 -6.35
N ASP A 27 6.04 -14.75 -5.76
CA ASP A 27 7.21 -15.32 -6.43
C ASP A 27 6.84 -16.30 -7.55
N HIS A 28 5.78 -17.08 -7.34
CA HIS A 28 5.17 -17.97 -8.33
C HIS A 28 3.65 -18.04 -8.14
N ARG A 29 2.95 -18.66 -9.09
CA ARG A 29 1.49 -18.64 -9.14
C ARG A 29 0.88 -19.88 -8.48
N SER A 30 0.89 -19.90 -7.16
CA SER A 30 0.32 -20.99 -6.36
C SER A 30 -0.10 -20.52 -4.96
N ALA A 31 -0.83 -21.36 -4.23
CA ALA A 31 -1.23 -21.09 -2.85
C ALA A 31 -0.07 -21.26 -1.85
N ASP A 32 0.97 -22.02 -2.19
CA ASP A 32 2.21 -22.19 -1.43
C ASP A 32 3.29 -21.15 -1.80
N ALA A 33 2.92 -20.13 -2.58
CA ALA A 33 3.81 -19.03 -2.94
C ALA A 33 4.31 -18.25 -1.72
N SER A 34 5.40 -17.52 -1.93
CA SER A 34 5.82 -16.44 -1.04
C SER A 34 5.44 -15.10 -1.64
N ALA A 35 5.10 -14.14 -0.79
CA ALA A 35 4.80 -12.77 -1.16
C ALA A 35 5.84 -11.80 -0.60
N ALA A 36 6.16 -10.76 -1.36
CA ALA A 36 7.07 -9.72 -0.87
C ALA A 36 6.29 -8.69 -0.04
N LEU A 37 6.82 -8.37 1.14
CA LEU A 37 6.34 -7.29 2.01
C LEU A 37 7.45 -6.26 2.21
N ILE A 38 7.05 -5.03 2.49
CA ILE A 38 7.95 -3.95 2.86
C ILE A 38 7.79 -3.61 4.34
N GLY A 39 8.89 -3.30 5.00
CA GLY A 39 8.97 -2.91 6.40
C GLY A 39 9.31 -1.44 6.53
N ARG A 40 8.58 -0.71 7.38
CA ARG A 40 8.88 0.68 7.74
C ARG A 40 8.89 0.84 9.25
N ARG A 41 9.86 1.57 9.80
CA ARG A 41 9.97 1.80 11.25
C ARG A 41 8.99 2.88 11.70
N ASP A 42 8.23 2.57 12.75
CA ASP A 42 7.42 3.57 13.43
C ASP A 42 8.31 4.54 14.25
N ARG A 43 7.68 5.58 14.82
CA ARG A 43 8.36 6.56 15.68
C ARG A 43 9.06 5.98 16.92
N HIS A 44 8.78 4.72 17.26
CA HIS A 44 9.41 4.01 18.39
C HIS A 44 10.45 2.98 17.89
N GLY A 45 10.79 3.00 16.60
CA GLY A 45 11.79 2.13 15.97
C GLY A 45 11.29 0.71 15.65
N ARG A 46 10.00 0.41 15.85
CA ARG A 46 9.42 -0.90 15.58
C ARG A 46 9.17 -1.05 14.08
N LEU A 47 9.62 -2.16 13.50
CA LEU A 47 9.38 -2.46 12.10
C LEU A 47 7.92 -2.90 11.89
N LEU A 48 7.19 -2.18 11.04
CA LEU A 48 5.82 -2.47 10.65
C LEU A 48 5.81 -2.95 9.21
N TRP A 49 5.25 -4.13 8.97
CA TRP A 49 5.13 -4.70 7.62
C TRP A 49 3.83 -4.25 6.97
N SER A 50 3.90 -3.89 5.69
CA SER A 50 2.75 -3.51 4.86
C SER A 50 2.94 -3.96 3.42
N LEU A 51 1.89 -3.80 2.62
CA LEU A 51 1.99 -3.99 1.17
C LEU A 51 2.75 -2.81 0.54
N PRO A 52 3.60 -3.05 -0.49
CA PRO A 52 4.19 -1.97 -1.27
C PRO A 52 3.10 -1.18 -2.01
N LYS A 53 3.24 0.15 -2.01
CA LYS A 53 2.33 1.13 -2.59
C LYS A 53 2.99 2.52 -2.60
N GLY A 54 2.58 3.35 -3.57
CA GLY A 54 2.86 4.78 -3.57
C GLY A 54 1.88 5.55 -4.44
N HIS A 55 2.23 6.79 -4.80
CA HIS A 55 1.28 7.72 -5.43
C HIS A 55 1.00 7.33 -6.87
N VAL A 56 -0.25 7.53 -7.31
CA VAL A 56 -0.56 7.47 -8.75
C VAL A 56 -0.11 8.79 -9.39
N GLU A 57 0.76 8.70 -10.38
CA GLU A 57 1.28 9.88 -11.09
C GLU A 57 0.35 10.36 -12.22
N GLU A 58 0.59 11.57 -12.72
CA GLU A 58 -0.20 12.13 -13.83
C GLU A 58 -0.04 11.29 -15.11
N GLY A 59 -1.16 10.90 -15.70
CA GLY A 59 -1.19 10.05 -16.90
C GLY A 59 -1.04 8.55 -16.62
N GLU A 60 -0.88 8.16 -15.36
CA GLU A 60 -0.74 6.77 -14.95
C GLU A 60 -2.08 6.15 -14.52
N THR A 61 -2.35 4.91 -14.92
CA THR A 61 -3.46 4.12 -14.33
C THR A 61 -3.03 3.53 -13.00
N ALA A 62 -3.97 3.26 -12.10
CA ALA A 62 -3.66 2.61 -10.82
C ALA A 62 -2.91 1.28 -10.98
N ALA A 63 -3.17 0.51 -12.05
CA ALA A 63 -2.45 -0.73 -12.31
C ALA A 63 -0.99 -0.50 -12.76
N GLN A 64 -0.73 0.55 -13.53
CA GLN A 64 0.64 0.94 -13.90
C GLN A 64 1.41 1.40 -12.66
N ALA A 65 0.80 2.27 -11.85
CA ALA A 65 1.34 2.75 -10.58
C ALA A 65 1.69 1.58 -9.66
N ALA A 66 0.78 0.61 -9.51
CA ALA A 66 1.05 -0.57 -8.67
C ALA A 66 2.27 -1.37 -9.13
N VAL A 67 2.51 -1.51 -10.45
CA VAL A 67 3.69 -2.23 -10.96
C VAL A 67 4.97 -1.44 -10.73
N ARG A 68 4.93 -0.12 -10.96
CA ARG A 68 6.07 0.78 -10.73
C ARG A 68 6.45 0.78 -9.25
N GLU A 69 5.50 1.07 -8.37
CA GLU A 69 5.69 1.15 -6.92
C GLU A 69 6.19 -0.16 -6.31
N VAL A 70 5.60 -1.31 -6.71
CA VAL A 70 6.12 -2.62 -6.30
C VAL A 70 7.57 -2.80 -6.75
N THR A 71 7.92 -2.34 -7.96
CA THR A 71 9.29 -2.46 -8.47
C THR A 71 10.25 -1.57 -7.71
N GLU A 72 9.88 -0.32 -7.44
CA GLU A 72 10.69 0.66 -6.71
C GLU A 72 10.94 0.20 -5.27
N GLU A 73 9.89 -0.17 -4.55
CA GLU A 73 9.98 -0.48 -3.12
C GLU A 73 10.49 -1.90 -2.80
N THR A 74 10.51 -2.81 -3.78
CA THR A 74 10.93 -4.20 -3.55
C THR A 74 12.04 -4.70 -4.46
N GLY A 75 12.39 -3.97 -5.53
CA GLY A 75 13.27 -4.45 -6.59
C GLY A 75 12.66 -5.52 -7.50
N LEU A 76 11.37 -5.85 -7.33
CA LEU A 76 10.71 -6.92 -8.07
C LEU A 76 9.77 -6.39 -9.15
N THR A 77 9.97 -6.82 -10.39
CA THR A 77 9.04 -6.53 -11.48
C THR A 77 8.10 -7.70 -11.73
N GLY A 78 6.83 -7.41 -11.96
CA GLY A 78 5.79 -8.42 -12.18
C GLY A 78 4.71 -7.99 -13.17
N ARG A 79 3.74 -8.88 -13.38
CA ARG A 79 2.50 -8.57 -14.12
C ARG A 79 1.30 -8.67 -13.19
N ILE A 80 0.30 -7.82 -13.41
CA ILE A 80 -0.97 -7.89 -12.70
C ILE A 80 -1.70 -9.20 -13.07
N LEU A 81 -2.18 -9.91 -12.05
CA LEU A 81 -3.11 -11.03 -12.18
C LEU A 81 -4.57 -10.54 -12.01
N GLY A 82 -4.80 -9.60 -11.10
CA GLY A 82 -6.12 -9.03 -10.86
C GLY A 82 -6.11 -8.01 -9.74
N ARG A 83 -7.28 -7.42 -9.46
CA ARG A 83 -7.46 -6.45 -8.38
C ARG A 83 -7.80 -7.18 -7.08
N LEU A 84 -7.16 -6.80 -5.98
CA LEU A 84 -7.47 -7.28 -4.63
C LEU A 84 -8.49 -6.39 -3.93
N GLY A 85 -8.48 -5.08 -4.18
CA GLY A 85 -9.46 -4.18 -3.59
C GLY A 85 -8.99 -2.75 -3.48
N THR A 86 -9.75 -1.96 -2.74
CA THR A 86 -9.45 -0.56 -2.44
C THR A 86 -9.57 -0.34 -0.95
N ILE A 87 -8.61 0.37 -0.36
CA ILE A 87 -8.66 0.83 1.04
C ILE A 87 -8.67 2.35 1.01
N ASP A 88 -9.55 2.99 1.78
CA ASP A 88 -9.54 4.42 1.99
C ASP A 88 -9.49 4.79 3.47
N PHE A 89 -8.83 5.91 3.78
CA PHE A 89 -8.76 6.43 5.14
C PHE A 89 -8.47 7.93 5.16
N TRP A 90 -8.77 8.56 6.29
CA TRP A 90 -8.52 9.98 6.53
C TRP A 90 -7.36 10.19 7.50
N PHE A 91 -6.45 11.12 7.18
CA PHE A 91 -5.43 11.58 8.11
C PHE A 91 -5.22 13.10 8.02
N VAL A 92 -4.42 13.66 8.91
CA VAL A 92 -4.08 15.08 8.92
C VAL A 92 -2.57 15.23 8.75
N ALA A 93 -2.16 15.95 7.71
CA ALA A 93 -0.77 16.31 7.47
C ALA A 93 -0.70 17.72 6.86
N GLY A 94 0.34 18.49 7.19
CA GLY A 94 0.54 19.83 6.65
C GLY A 94 -0.64 20.80 6.86
N GLY A 95 -1.44 20.62 7.92
CA GLY A 95 -2.65 21.44 8.17
C GLY A 95 -3.83 21.15 7.23
N ALA A 96 -3.78 20.08 6.45
CA ALA A 96 -4.87 19.60 5.61
C ALA A 96 -5.42 18.27 6.14
N ARG A 97 -6.71 18.03 5.91
CA ARG A 97 -7.34 16.73 6.12
C ARG A 97 -7.31 15.98 4.79
N ILE A 98 -6.52 14.92 4.72
CA ILE A 98 -6.27 14.16 3.50
C ILE A 98 -7.15 12.91 3.51
N HIS A 99 -7.88 12.69 2.43
CA HIS A 99 -8.57 11.44 2.12
C HIS A 99 -7.71 10.64 1.16
N LYS A 100 -7.15 9.55 1.66
CA LYS A 100 -6.28 8.69 0.85
C LYS A 100 -7.05 7.48 0.40
N THR A 101 -7.02 7.22 -0.90
CA THR A 101 -7.55 6.01 -1.55
C THR A 101 -6.38 5.19 -2.10
N VAL A 102 -6.31 3.91 -1.78
CA VAL A 102 -5.23 3.02 -2.22
C VAL A 102 -5.80 1.82 -2.97
N HIS A 103 -5.44 1.68 -4.24
CA HIS A 103 -5.82 0.56 -5.09
C HIS A 103 -4.80 -0.57 -4.99
N HIS A 104 -5.23 -1.77 -4.65
CA HIS A 104 -4.36 -2.93 -4.47
C HIS A 104 -4.61 -3.99 -5.53
N PHE A 105 -3.51 -4.56 -6.03
CA PHE A 105 -3.52 -5.59 -7.05
C PHE A 105 -2.71 -6.82 -6.61
N LEU A 106 -3.02 -7.96 -7.19
CA LEU A 106 -2.19 -9.15 -7.10
C LEU A 106 -1.25 -9.16 -8.30
N LEU A 107 0.05 -9.29 -8.03
CA LEU A 107 1.09 -9.36 -9.04
C LEU A 107 1.75 -10.73 -9.02
N LEU A 108 2.19 -11.18 -10.20
CA LEU A 108 3.07 -12.33 -10.35
C LEU A 108 4.43 -11.85 -10.81
N ARG A 109 5.46 -12.20 -10.04
CA ARG A 109 6.86 -11.87 -10.34
C ARG A 109 7.27 -12.39 -11.71
N ARG A 110 8.02 -11.58 -12.44
CA ARG A 110 8.69 -11.94 -13.69
C ARG A 110 10.21 -11.95 -13.54
N ALA A 111 10.75 -10.98 -12.83
CA ALA A 111 12.19 -10.79 -12.67
C ALA A 111 12.49 -10.03 -11.37
N GLY A 112 13.75 -9.64 -11.19
CA GLY A 112 14.23 -8.86 -10.04
C GLY A 112 14.67 -9.72 -8.87
N THR A 113 15.28 -9.06 -7.89
CA THR A 113 15.67 -9.60 -6.59
C THR A 113 15.22 -8.61 -5.53
N LEU A 114 14.99 -9.07 -4.30
CA LEU A 114 14.62 -8.14 -3.24
C LEU A 114 15.71 -7.07 -3.09
N SER A 115 15.28 -5.82 -3.05
CA SER A 115 16.09 -4.66 -2.76
C SER A 115 15.29 -3.71 -1.87
N ASP A 116 15.95 -3.19 -0.83
CA ASP A 116 15.51 -2.14 0.07
C ASP A 116 16.22 -0.80 -0.23
N ASP A 117 16.64 -0.58 -1.49
CA ASP A 117 17.31 0.65 -1.91
C ASP A 117 16.39 1.88 -1.92
N ASP A 118 15.07 1.68 -1.85
CA ASP A 118 14.10 2.77 -1.74
C ASP A 118 14.19 3.44 -0.36
N ILE A 119 14.32 4.77 -0.35
CA ILE A 119 14.45 5.55 0.88
C ILE A 119 13.20 5.50 1.78
N GLU A 120 12.04 5.15 1.23
CA GLU A 120 10.80 4.97 1.98
C GLU A 120 10.68 3.59 2.66
N VAL A 121 11.65 2.69 2.43
CA VAL A 121 11.62 1.30 2.88
C VAL A 121 12.84 0.99 3.76
N ASP A 122 12.60 0.43 4.96
CA ASP A 122 13.66 0.02 5.88
C ASP A 122 14.06 -1.46 5.74
N ALA A 123 13.19 -2.27 5.12
CA ALA A 123 13.41 -3.70 4.92
C ALA A 123 12.45 -4.25 3.87
N VAL A 124 12.89 -5.30 3.16
CA VAL A 124 12.03 -6.08 2.25
C VAL A 124 12.22 -7.56 2.56
N ALA A 125 11.13 -8.32 2.58
CA ALA A 125 11.18 -9.75 2.86
C ALA A 125 10.19 -10.57 2.04
N TRP A 126 10.61 -11.75 1.62
CA TRP A 126 9.70 -12.82 1.24
C TRP A 126 9.06 -13.41 2.48
N VAL A 127 7.74 -13.53 2.45
CA VAL A 127 6.93 -14.13 3.50
C VAL A 127 6.06 -15.21 2.86
N PRO A 128 6.00 -16.45 3.41
CA PRO A 128 5.06 -17.46 2.92
C PRO A 128 3.65 -16.89 2.87
N LEU A 129 2.91 -17.09 1.77
CA LEU A 129 1.60 -16.49 1.56
C LEU A 129 0.63 -16.77 2.73
N ALA A 130 0.72 -17.97 3.30
CA ALA A 130 -0.07 -18.38 4.47
C ALA A 130 0.23 -17.56 5.75
N GLU A 131 1.41 -16.95 5.86
CA GLU A 131 1.84 -16.15 7.02
C GLU A 131 1.67 -14.64 6.81
N VAL A 132 1.34 -14.19 5.59
CA VAL A 132 1.26 -12.76 5.25
C VAL A 132 0.27 -12.03 6.15
N ALA A 133 -0.90 -12.63 6.42
CA ALA A 133 -1.92 -12.04 7.27
C ALA A 133 -1.39 -11.72 8.69
N ASP A 134 -0.60 -12.63 9.25
CA ASP A 134 -0.06 -12.50 10.61
C ASP A 134 1.07 -11.47 10.68
N ARG A 135 1.77 -11.24 9.56
CA ARG A 135 2.86 -10.27 9.47
C ARG A 135 2.39 -8.83 9.27
N LEU A 136 1.32 -8.62 8.50
CA LEU A 136 0.85 -7.28 8.16
C LEU A 136 0.47 -6.48 9.42
N ALA A 137 0.87 -5.22 9.48
CA ALA A 137 0.52 -4.34 10.61
C ALA A 137 -0.96 -3.93 10.56
N TYR A 138 -1.51 -3.73 9.35
CA TYR A 138 -2.80 -3.09 9.13
C TYR A 138 -3.91 -4.10 8.86
N VAL A 139 -5.05 -3.94 9.55
CA VAL A 139 -6.19 -4.88 9.45
C VAL A 139 -6.82 -4.86 8.06
N ASP A 140 -6.93 -3.70 7.44
CA ASP A 140 -7.58 -3.61 6.13
C ASP A 140 -6.74 -4.25 5.03
N GLU A 141 -5.41 -4.21 5.13
CA GLU A 141 -4.54 -4.96 4.20
C GLU A 141 -4.69 -6.46 4.37
N ARG A 142 -4.84 -6.96 5.61
CA ARG A 142 -5.12 -8.40 5.84
C ARG A 142 -6.39 -8.85 5.11
N ARG A 143 -7.44 -8.04 5.12
CA ARG A 143 -8.73 -8.36 4.48
C ARG A 143 -8.60 -8.49 2.96
N LEU A 144 -7.63 -7.82 2.33
CA LEU A 144 -7.39 -7.97 0.90
C LEU A 144 -6.91 -9.38 0.53
N LEU A 145 -6.36 -10.13 1.47
CA LEU A 145 -5.85 -11.49 1.23
C LEU A 145 -6.98 -12.49 0.92
N ASP A 146 -8.22 -12.19 1.35
CA ASP A 146 -9.39 -13.01 1.05
C ASP A 146 -9.67 -13.09 -0.47
N GLU A 147 -9.24 -12.09 -1.24
CA GLU A 147 -9.39 -12.05 -2.69
C GLU A 147 -8.30 -12.83 -3.44
N VAL A 148 -7.18 -13.17 -2.79
CA VAL A 148 -6.05 -13.83 -3.46
C VAL A 148 -6.44 -15.17 -4.09
N PRO A 149 -7.14 -16.10 -3.41
CA PRO A 149 -7.56 -17.36 -4.02
C PRO A 149 -8.50 -17.17 -5.21
N ILE A 150 -9.38 -16.16 -5.15
CA ILE A 150 -10.34 -15.85 -6.22
C ILE A 150 -9.59 -15.37 -7.47
N VAL A 151 -8.68 -14.42 -7.30
CA VAL A 151 -7.85 -13.91 -8.41
C VAL A 151 -6.96 -15.01 -8.99
N LEU A 152 -6.34 -15.84 -8.14
CA LEU A 152 -5.53 -16.96 -8.59
C LEU A 152 -6.32 -17.98 -9.42
N ALA A 153 -7.58 -18.26 -9.07
CA ALA A 153 -8.45 -19.16 -9.83
C ALA A 153 -8.96 -18.55 -11.15
N ALA A 154 -9.27 -17.26 -11.17
CA ALA A 154 -9.88 -16.60 -12.34
C ALA A 154 -8.94 -16.43 -13.54
N THR A 155 -7.63 -16.43 -13.33
CA THR A 155 -6.63 -16.21 -14.40
C THR A 155 -6.06 -17.52 -14.96
N ALA A 156 -6.59 -18.69 -14.55
CA ALA A 156 -5.97 -20.01 -14.73
C ALA A 156 -6.22 -20.60 -16.11
#